data_AF-A0A2D7HEU4-F1
#
_entry.id   AF-A0A2D7HEU4-F1
#
_cell.length_a   1.000
_cell.length_b   1.000
_cell.length_c   1.000
_cell.angle_alpha   90.00
_cell.angle_beta   90.00
_cell.angle_gamma   90.00
#
_symmetry.space_group_name_H-M   'P 1'
#
loop_
_entity.id
_entity.type
_entity.pdbx_description
1 polymer ?
#
loop_
_entity_poly.entity_id
_entity_poly.type
_entity_poly.pdbx_seq_one_letter_code
_entity_poly.pdbx_strand_id
1 'polypeptide(L)'
;MFNTYQFLMTSKRPRLIILGPCTALFLFGSYTPSIGNPTGKNPSQPLKIHATVAGAEVLANELHQTYLEELDVVKQMFDKRNNPASFSPRQISNSAARLWKARRDAKHLELMSEPIGADLSRKFLLLAMQIDQFGLSYSRTPRGSQMMIKMITELRRDSPRFKKFLQLAAASLQNQSDPEVFTKQMEAQGMLMRQSLVFFRPLEQKKYLHNFDTLIVTGDLKHNELRRTQYLAQATAQIKREVASAAAATEETKRICLELEQTGFATLDGNVQGDGTQAFAQVCKLWSQASANLIRANAIEWMVTNKTRNARTSEIASLKKAILIALPDIINSVAEETAADQIPTVYTNLLRQISQVDRRTTGRHQVSEACTNALNQLVTKSPTLAKCIDAYTRATVEPLRWRNRFATEQAGYLSRRQTSSEALLNSEALLNSKAPTDTSNRPNFAQRRGGKTLMTSKTFNEPANWMIDETAKRLVGQSIKEDRLIRLGPNRRTGVIPFMSGHYSTVVLALSPEEEIADLKVALLIDDEHNALSQAGMDAISSAEMQDYIAIGGTVQQVHLEALLTRFIVFPDAAITLVPLGGLPQGAANLASLEQTCWRLDIVPQWVQHRYFTVRSNAAKPLASNPRQTGN
;
A
#
# COMPACT_ATOMS: atom_id res chain seq x y z
N MET A 1 -38.01 26.86 36.52
CA MET A 1 -37.98 27.51 37.85
C MET A 1 -37.10 26.67 38.74
N PHE A 2 -35.91 27.14 39.11
CA PHE A 2 -35.31 26.98 40.43
C PHE A 2 -33.98 27.77 40.45
N ASN A 3 -33.97 28.74 41.36
CA ASN A 3 -32.84 29.56 41.77
C ASN A 3 -31.74 28.70 42.43
N THR A 4 -30.48 29.11 42.28
CA THR A 4 -29.54 29.10 43.43
C THR A 4 -28.36 30.06 43.23
N TYR A 5 -28.42 31.15 44.02
CA TYR A 5 -27.37 31.81 44.82
C TYR A 5 -26.03 32.27 44.22
N GLN A 6 -25.92 33.60 44.14
CA GLN A 6 -24.69 34.36 44.40
C GLN A 6 -24.43 34.45 45.92
N PHE A 7 -23.16 34.38 46.34
CA PHE A 7 -22.63 35.25 47.38
C PHE A 7 -21.14 35.53 47.13
N LEU A 8 -20.81 36.82 47.09
CA LEU A 8 -19.49 37.44 47.01
C LEU A 8 -19.13 38.02 48.38
N MET A 9 -17.84 38.06 48.73
CA MET A 9 -17.09 39.15 49.41
C MET A 9 -15.68 38.60 49.77
N THR A 10 -14.61 38.94 49.02
CA THR A 10 -13.63 40.06 49.23
C THR A 10 -12.89 39.97 50.58
N SER A 11 -11.56 39.99 50.70
CA SER A 11 -10.50 40.89 50.19
C SER A 11 -9.15 40.33 50.76
N LYS A 12 -7.91 40.53 50.28
CA LYS A 12 -7.16 41.73 49.88
C LYS A 12 -5.92 41.30 49.08
N ARG A 13 -5.51 42.12 48.11
CA ARG A 13 -4.15 42.11 47.52
C ARG A 13 -3.20 42.93 48.40
N PRO A 14 -1.88 42.75 48.22
CA PRO A 14 -1.15 43.82 47.54
C PRO A 14 -0.30 43.34 46.37
N ARG A 15 -0.06 44.32 45.49
CA ARG A 15 0.71 44.27 44.24
C ARG A 15 2.20 44.05 44.52
N LEU A 16 2.85 43.22 43.71
CA LEU A 16 4.22 43.49 43.29
C LEU A 16 4.28 43.42 41.76
N ILE A 17 4.67 44.54 41.17
CA ILE A 17 4.88 44.75 39.75
C ILE A 17 6.36 44.41 39.50
N ILE A 18 6.63 43.42 38.64
CA ILE A 18 7.91 43.31 37.94
C ILE A 18 7.60 43.13 36.46
N LEU A 19 8.10 44.09 35.69
CA LEU A 19 8.00 44.23 34.24
C LEU A 19 9.00 43.31 33.51
N GLY A 20 8.49 42.46 32.62
CA GLY A 20 9.10 41.99 31.36
C GLY A 20 10.30 41.01 31.41
N PRO A 21 10.59 40.26 30.32
CA PRO A 21 9.92 40.25 29.01
C PRO A 21 9.30 38.89 28.62
N CYS A 22 8.26 38.96 27.80
CA CYS A 22 7.67 37.83 27.06
C CYS A 22 8.70 37.18 26.14
N THR A 23 9.28 36.06 26.56
CA THR A 23 9.78 35.04 25.63
C THR A 23 8.59 34.25 25.11
N ALA A 24 8.06 34.69 23.98
CA ALA A 24 7.20 33.86 23.15
C ALA A 24 7.99 32.62 22.74
N LEU A 25 7.76 31.52 23.46
CA LEU A 25 8.06 30.18 22.98
C LEU A 25 7.22 29.98 21.71
N PHE A 26 7.81 30.31 20.56
CA PHE A 26 7.39 29.81 19.27
C PHE A 26 7.62 28.30 19.29
N LEU A 27 6.68 27.57 19.88
CA LEU A 27 6.37 26.22 19.46
C LEU A 27 5.86 26.35 18.02
N PHE A 28 6.80 26.30 17.07
CA PHE A 28 6.47 25.91 15.71
C PHE A 28 5.86 24.53 15.83
N GLY A 29 4.53 24.48 15.83
CA GLY A 29 3.81 23.25 15.56
C GLY A 29 4.29 22.76 14.21
N SER A 30 5.19 21.78 14.25
CA SER A 30 5.49 20.94 13.10
C SER A 30 4.17 20.34 12.68
N TYR A 31 3.56 20.91 11.64
CA TYR A 31 2.77 20.15 10.70
C TYR A 31 3.69 19.00 10.27
N THR A 32 3.63 17.86 10.96
CA THR A 32 4.17 16.63 10.42
C THR A 32 3.31 16.36 9.19
N PRO A 33 3.84 16.48 7.95
CA PRO A 33 3.08 16.03 6.80
C PRO A 33 2.76 14.57 7.10
N SER A 34 1.47 14.24 7.15
CA SER A 34 1.03 12.85 7.25
C SER A 34 1.74 12.09 6.13
N ILE A 35 2.66 11.18 6.48
CA ILE A 35 3.32 10.33 5.50
C ILE A 35 2.21 9.50 4.85
N GLY A 36 1.87 9.87 3.63
CA GLY A 36 0.86 9.24 2.80
C GLY A 36 1.41 9.09 1.39
N ASN A 37 1.09 7.98 0.72
CA ASN A 37 1.63 7.69 -0.61
C ASN A 37 1.37 8.85 -1.60
N PRO A 38 2.34 9.19 -2.47
CA PRO A 38 2.17 10.21 -3.50
C PRO A 38 0.95 9.92 -4.38
N THR A 39 0.19 10.97 -4.68
CA THR A 39 -1.06 10.89 -5.44
C THR A 39 -1.07 11.84 -6.62
N GLY A 40 -1.96 11.59 -7.60
CA GLY A 40 -2.14 12.52 -8.72
C GLY A 40 -2.54 13.95 -8.30
N LYS A 41 -3.20 14.12 -7.14
CA LYS A 41 -3.58 15.44 -6.59
C LYS A 41 -2.49 16.06 -5.74
N ASN A 42 -1.71 15.24 -5.04
CA ASN A 42 -0.58 15.70 -4.25
C ASN A 42 0.66 14.84 -4.56
N PRO A 43 1.36 15.12 -5.69
CA PRO A 43 2.53 14.36 -6.10
C PRO A 43 3.69 14.45 -5.11
N SER A 44 3.77 15.53 -4.33
CA SER A 44 4.90 15.83 -3.45
C SER A 44 4.93 14.99 -2.16
N GLN A 45 3.85 14.28 -1.83
CA GLN A 45 3.82 13.47 -0.61
C GLN A 45 4.90 12.38 -0.61
N PRO A 46 5.50 12.09 0.55
CA PRO A 46 6.52 11.05 0.66
C PRO A 46 5.92 9.65 0.50
N LEU A 47 6.72 8.67 0.06
CA LEU A 47 6.28 7.27 0.12
C LEU A 47 5.98 6.86 1.55
N LYS A 48 4.92 6.05 1.74
CA LYS A 48 4.60 5.51 3.05
C LYS A 48 5.74 4.61 3.57
N ILE A 49 5.99 4.71 4.86
CA ILE A 49 6.93 3.87 5.62
C ILE A 49 6.22 2.66 6.24
N HIS A 50 6.96 1.58 6.48
CA HIS A 50 6.43 0.45 7.24
C HIS A 50 6.85 0.44 8.71
N ALA A 51 7.96 1.09 9.06
CA ALA A 51 8.44 1.29 10.42
C ALA A 51 8.63 0.01 11.23
N THR A 52 8.99 -1.10 10.57
CA THR A 52 9.33 -2.37 11.25
C THR A 52 10.60 -2.21 12.10
N VAL A 53 11.48 -1.28 11.73
CA VAL A 53 12.71 -0.94 12.45
C VAL A 53 12.52 0.38 13.19
N ALA A 54 12.84 0.40 14.49
CA ALA A 54 12.70 1.59 15.32
C ALA A 54 13.55 2.76 14.80
N GLY A 55 12.99 3.97 14.82
CA GLY A 55 13.64 5.21 14.37
C GLY A 55 13.50 5.51 12.88
N ALA A 56 13.05 4.56 12.06
CA ALA A 56 12.83 4.75 10.62
C ALA A 56 11.87 5.90 10.30
N GLU A 57 10.77 6.01 11.07
CA GLU A 57 9.76 7.05 10.87
C GLU A 57 10.30 8.47 11.10
N VAL A 58 11.04 8.66 12.20
CA VAL A 58 11.63 9.95 12.55
C VAL A 58 12.62 10.37 11.47
N LEU A 59 13.52 9.46 11.08
CA LEU A 59 14.51 9.72 10.04
C LEU A 59 13.89 10.02 8.67
N ALA A 60 12.84 9.29 8.29
CA ALA A 60 12.11 9.52 7.04
C ALA A 60 11.45 10.90 6.98
N ASN A 61 10.83 11.33 8.08
CA ASN A 61 10.23 12.66 8.20
C ASN A 61 11.29 13.77 8.10
N GLU A 62 12.40 13.64 8.86
CA GLU A 62 13.51 14.60 8.83
C GLU A 62 14.12 14.74 7.42
N LEU A 63 14.30 13.63 6.72
CA LEU A 63 14.85 13.64 5.37
C LEU A 63 13.86 14.19 4.35
N HIS A 64 12.58 13.87 4.45
CA HIS A 64 11.59 14.46 3.56
C HIS A 64 11.54 15.98 3.71
N GLN A 65 11.57 16.49 4.95
CA GLN A 65 11.63 17.92 5.22
C GLN A 65 12.91 18.55 4.65
N THR A 66 14.06 17.90 4.86
CA THR A 66 15.34 18.33 4.28
C THR A 66 15.28 18.39 2.75
N TYR A 67 14.61 17.43 2.11
CA TYR A 67 14.41 17.44 0.65
C TYR A 67 13.60 18.65 0.19
N LEU A 68 12.50 18.99 0.87
CA LEU A 68 11.67 20.14 0.51
C LEU A 68 12.46 21.45 0.61
N GLU A 69 13.23 21.63 1.69
CA GLU A 69 14.07 22.81 1.90
C GLU A 69 15.18 22.93 0.86
N GLU A 70 15.94 21.85 0.62
CA GLU A 70 17.06 21.90 -0.34
C GLU A 70 16.56 21.97 -1.79
N LEU A 71 15.38 21.42 -2.10
CA LEU A 71 14.76 21.59 -3.41
C LEU A 71 14.49 23.06 -3.71
N ASP A 72 13.99 23.83 -2.75
CA ASP A 72 13.75 25.27 -2.92
C ASP A 72 15.06 26.02 -3.17
N VAL A 73 16.08 25.74 -2.36
CA VAL A 73 17.42 26.36 -2.53
C VAL A 73 18.00 26.06 -3.92
N VAL A 74 17.91 24.81 -4.39
CA VAL A 74 18.43 24.43 -5.71
C VAL A 74 17.64 25.10 -6.85
N LYS A 75 16.32 25.26 -6.72
CA LYS A 75 15.53 26.02 -7.70
C LYS A 75 16.02 27.47 -7.82
N GLN A 76 16.25 28.14 -6.67
CA GLN A 76 16.79 29.50 -6.65
C GLN A 76 18.19 29.59 -7.25
N MET A 77 19.06 28.60 -6.99
CA MET A 77 20.39 28.53 -7.62
C MET A 77 20.26 28.39 -9.14
N PHE A 78 19.39 27.50 -9.62
CA PHE A 78 19.19 27.31 -11.05
C PHE A 78 18.65 28.57 -11.74
N ASP A 79 17.75 29.33 -11.10
CA ASP A 79 17.25 30.59 -11.64
C ASP A 79 18.36 31.64 -11.75
N LYS A 80 19.33 31.63 -10.83
CA LYS A 80 20.49 32.51 -10.82
C LYS A 80 21.70 31.97 -11.59
N ARG A 81 21.56 30.90 -12.38
CA ARG A 81 22.69 30.26 -13.11
C ARG A 81 23.47 31.19 -14.04
N ASN A 82 22.82 32.22 -14.58
CA ASN A 82 23.45 33.21 -15.46
C ASN A 82 24.17 34.34 -14.68
N ASN A 83 23.93 34.46 -13.38
CA ASN A 83 24.65 35.36 -12.49
C ASN A 83 24.98 34.68 -11.14
N PRO A 84 25.89 33.69 -11.13
CA PRO A 84 26.20 32.93 -9.92
C PRO A 84 26.70 33.81 -8.76
N ALA A 85 27.41 34.90 -9.06
CA ALA A 85 27.98 35.81 -8.05
C ALA A 85 26.94 36.50 -7.15
N SER A 86 25.67 36.52 -7.59
CA SER A 86 24.53 37.06 -6.82
C SER A 86 23.99 36.11 -5.75
N PHE A 87 24.50 34.88 -5.68
CA PHE A 87 24.10 33.88 -4.70
C PHE A 87 25.06 33.84 -3.50
N SER A 88 24.55 33.49 -2.32
CA SER A 88 25.35 33.42 -1.11
C SER A 88 26.31 32.22 -1.14
N PRO A 89 27.64 32.41 -1.11
CA PRO A 89 28.58 31.30 -1.06
C PRO A 89 28.41 30.42 0.18
N ARG A 90 28.04 31.02 1.32
CA ARG A 90 27.76 30.28 2.56
C ARG A 90 26.57 29.33 2.41
N GLN A 91 25.54 29.76 1.68
CA GLN A 91 24.37 28.92 1.42
C GLN A 91 24.71 27.76 0.48
N ILE A 92 25.54 27.98 -0.56
CA ILE A 92 26.06 26.92 -1.44
C ILE A 92 26.82 25.86 -0.61
N SER A 93 27.78 26.30 0.22
CA SER A 93 28.54 25.43 1.11
C SER A 93 27.66 24.63 2.08
N ASN A 94 26.73 25.31 2.77
CA ASN A 94 25.87 24.68 3.76
C ASN A 94 24.96 23.62 3.10
N SER A 95 24.35 23.96 1.97
CA SER A 95 23.48 23.03 1.24
C SER A 95 24.25 21.81 0.71
N ALA A 96 25.49 21.99 0.21
CA ALA A 96 26.33 20.87 -0.21
C ALA A 96 26.59 19.87 0.93
N ALA A 97 26.84 20.39 2.14
CA ALA A 97 27.06 19.56 3.32
C ALA A 97 25.78 18.87 3.83
N ARG A 98 24.66 19.61 3.86
CA ARG A 98 23.35 19.04 4.22
C ARG A 98 22.95 17.92 3.27
N LEU A 99 23.10 18.11 1.96
CA LEU A 99 22.80 17.07 0.97
C LEU A 99 23.75 15.87 1.08
N TRP A 100 25.02 16.08 1.41
CA TRP A 100 25.94 14.96 1.65
C TRP A 100 25.50 14.11 2.84
N LYS A 101 25.13 14.73 3.97
CA LYS A 101 24.59 14.02 5.14
C LYS A 101 23.27 13.33 4.79
N ALA A 102 22.32 14.05 4.18
CA ALA A 102 21.01 13.52 3.84
C ALA A 102 21.07 12.32 2.90
N ARG A 103 22.05 12.26 1.98
CA ARG A 103 22.30 11.07 1.14
C ARG A 103 22.75 9.86 1.96
N ARG A 104 23.60 10.06 2.97
CA ARG A 104 24.05 8.98 3.86
C ARG A 104 22.88 8.47 4.72
N ASP A 105 22.11 9.38 5.27
CA ASP A 105 20.91 9.07 6.05
C ASP A 105 19.84 8.35 5.20
N ALA A 106 19.66 8.74 3.94
CA ALA A 106 18.77 8.03 3.02
C ALA A 106 19.27 6.60 2.73
N LYS A 107 20.59 6.39 2.63
CA LYS A 107 21.19 5.04 2.57
C LYS A 107 21.01 4.26 3.88
N HIS A 108 20.93 4.94 5.01
CA HIS A 108 20.59 4.32 6.29
C HIS A 108 19.11 3.86 6.30
N LEU A 109 18.17 4.62 5.74
CA LEU A 109 16.81 4.14 5.53
C LEU A 109 16.74 2.93 4.58
N GLU A 110 17.52 2.92 3.50
CA GLU A 110 17.64 1.72 2.64
C GLU A 110 18.19 0.51 3.43
N LEU A 111 19.07 0.74 4.41
CA LEU A 111 19.59 -0.31 5.30
C LEU A 111 18.54 -0.83 6.28
N MET A 112 17.62 0.05 6.72
CA MET A 112 16.42 -0.32 7.47
C MET A 112 15.34 -0.96 6.58
N SER A 113 15.65 -1.11 5.29
CA SER A 113 14.78 -1.64 4.25
C SER A 113 13.50 -0.82 4.01
N GLU A 114 13.58 0.50 4.22
CA GLU A 114 12.49 1.42 3.93
C GLU A 114 12.55 1.91 2.47
N PRO A 115 11.53 1.65 1.63
CA PRO A 115 11.52 2.05 0.21
C PRO A 115 11.65 3.56 -0.02
N ILE A 116 11.16 4.39 0.92
CA ILE A 116 11.32 5.85 0.86
C ILE A 116 12.80 6.27 0.84
N GLY A 117 13.70 5.48 1.45
CA GLY A 117 15.13 5.72 1.43
C GLY A 117 15.67 5.73 -0.01
N ALA A 118 15.24 4.78 -0.85
CA ALA A 118 15.67 4.68 -2.24
C ALA A 118 15.14 5.86 -3.10
N ASP A 119 13.91 6.33 -2.85
CA ASP A 119 13.35 7.52 -3.50
C ASP A 119 14.11 8.79 -3.08
N LEU A 120 14.31 9.00 -1.77
CA LEU A 120 15.03 10.15 -1.22
C LEU A 120 16.50 10.18 -1.66
N SER A 121 17.18 9.03 -1.69
CA SER A 121 18.55 8.90 -2.15
C SER A 121 18.73 9.38 -3.60
N ARG A 122 17.79 9.03 -4.49
CA ARG A 122 17.75 9.55 -5.87
C ARG A 122 17.47 11.05 -5.91
N LYS A 123 16.48 11.52 -5.17
CA LYS A 123 16.13 12.94 -5.06
C LYS A 123 17.33 13.78 -4.61
N PHE A 124 18.02 13.38 -3.54
CA PHE A 124 19.19 14.10 -3.03
C PHE A 124 20.39 14.03 -3.97
N LEU A 125 20.59 12.92 -4.70
CA LEU A 125 21.64 12.85 -5.72
C LEU A 125 21.42 13.90 -6.81
N LEU A 126 20.19 14.04 -7.31
CA LEU A 126 19.83 15.03 -8.32
C LEU A 126 20.08 16.46 -7.82
N LEU A 127 19.69 16.77 -6.58
CA LEU A 127 19.96 18.07 -5.96
C LEU A 127 21.47 18.32 -5.82
N ALA A 128 22.23 17.33 -5.35
CA ALA A 128 23.67 17.47 -5.11
C ALA A 128 24.43 17.78 -6.42
N MET A 129 24.06 17.12 -7.53
CA MET A 129 24.64 17.41 -8.84
C MET A 129 24.44 18.87 -9.27
N GLN A 130 23.27 19.45 -8.99
CA GLN A 130 23.00 20.85 -9.31
C GLN A 130 23.80 21.80 -8.44
N ILE A 131 23.94 21.51 -7.15
CA ILE A 131 24.75 22.32 -6.23
C ILE A 131 26.22 22.29 -6.63
N ASP A 132 26.77 21.12 -6.96
CA ASP A 132 28.17 21.00 -7.39
C ASP A 132 28.40 21.78 -8.70
N GLN A 133 27.49 21.69 -9.68
CA GLN A 133 27.57 22.46 -10.92
C GLN A 133 27.50 23.97 -10.68
N PHE A 134 26.62 24.41 -9.79
CA PHE A 134 26.47 25.81 -9.44
C PHE A 134 27.70 26.32 -8.67
N GLY A 135 28.23 25.54 -7.73
CA GLY A 135 29.46 25.83 -6.99
C GLY A 135 30.67 26.02 -7.93
N LEU A 136 30.82 25.16 -8.93
CA LEU A 136 31.85 25.31 -9.96
C LEU A 136 31.66 26.55 -10.84
N SER A 137 30.42 26.94 -11.10
CA SER A 137 30.12 28.16 -11.85
C SER A 137 30.44 29.40 -11.01
N TYR A 138 30.11 29.36 -9.71
CA TYR A 138 30.44 30.41 -8.76
C TYR A 138 31.96 30.61 -8.63
N SER A 139 32.75 29.53 -8.56
CA SER A 139 34.21 29.62 -8.38
C SER A 139 34.94 30.30 -9.54
N ARG A 140 34.34 30.32 -10.73
CA ARG A 140 34.84 31.03 -11.93
C ARG A 140 34.57 32.54 -11.92
N THR A 141 33.76 33.04 -11.00
CA THR A 141 33.52 34.47 -10.83
C THR A 141 34.71 35.13 -10.11
N PRO A 142 34.98 36.44 -10.27
CA PRO A 142 36.06 37.11 -9.55
C PRO A 142 35.97 36.95 -8.02
N ARG A 143 34.75 37.07 -7.46
CA ARG A 143 34.48 36.85 -6.03
C ARG A 143 34.72 35.40 -5.62
N GLY A 144 34.30 34.44 -6.44
CA GLY A 144 34.53 33.02 -6.21
C GLY A 144 36.01 32.64 -6.26
N SER A 145 36.78 33.20 -7.20
CA SER A 145 38.21 32.95 -7.32
C SER A 145 38.99 33.46 -6.11
N GLN A 146 38.67 34.65 -5.58
CA GLN A 146 39.27 35.15 -4.34
C GLN A 146 38.92 34.28 -3.13
N MET A 147 37.68 33.81 -3.06
CA MET A 147 37.23 32.88 -2.00
C MET A 147 37.96 31.54 -2.09
N MET A 148 38.15 31.00 -3.30
CA MET A 148 38.90 29.76 -3.53
C MET A 148 40.35 29.87 -3.03
N ILE A 149 41.02 30.99 -3.25
CA ILE A 149 42.38 31.23 -2.73
C ILE A 149 42.39 31.17 -1.19
N LYS A 150 41.40 31.79 -0.53
CA LYS A 150 41.26 31.73 0.94
C LYS A 150 41.03 30.29 1.41
N MET A 151 40.11 29.56 0.77
CA MET A 151 39.82 28.17 1.10
C MET A 151 41.03 27.24 0.89
N ILE A 152 41.81 27.43 -0.17
CA ILE A 152 43.05 26.67 -0.40
C ILE A 152 44.03 26.92 0.75
N THR A 153 44.20 28.16 1.19
CA THR A 153 45.07 28.52 2.30
C THR A 153 44.59 27.89 3.62
N GLU A 154 43.29 27.94 3.90
CA GLU A 154 42.68 27.31 5.08
C GLU A 154 42.85 25.78 5.06
N LEU A 155 42.56 25.13 3.93
CA LEU A 155 42.74 23.67 3.77
C LEU A 155 44.21 23.25 3.94
N ARG A 156 45.16 24.07 3.48
CA ARG A 156 46.60 23.82 3.70
C ARG A 156 46.97 23.95 5.17
N ARG A 157 46.49 25.00 5.84
CA ARG A 157 46.73 25.25 7.27
C ARG A 157 46.15 24.14 8.14
N ASP A 158 44.95 23.66 7.81
CA ASP A 158 44.21 22.69 8.63
C ASP A 158 44.57 21.23 8.28
N SER A 159 45.33 21.00 7.19
CA SER A 159 45.79 19.68 6.73
C SER A 159 46.45 18.82 7.81
N PRO A 160 47.36 19.33 8.68
CA PRO A 160 47.95 18.53 9.75
C PRO A 160 46.92 18.06 10.79
N ARG A 161 45.98 18.94 11.17
CA ARG A 161 44.89 18.59 12.10
C ARG A 161 43.97 17.54 11.50
N PHE A 162 43.65 17.68 10.22
CA PHE A 162 42.83 16.72 9.50
C PHE A 162 43.51 15.34 9.38
N LYS A 163 44.82 15.28 9.09
CA LYS A 163 45.59 14.02 9.11
C LYS A 163 45.57 13.36 10.48
N LYS A 164 45.76 14.14 11.55
CA LYS A 164 45.67 13.63 12.94
C LYS A 164 44.27 13.09 13.25
N PHE A 165 43.22 13.78 12.82
CA PHE A 165 41.84 13.29 12.94
C PHE A 165 41.67 11.93 12.24
N LEU A 166 42.11 11.79 10.99
CA LEU A 166 42.01 10.52 10.25
C LEU A 166 42.77 9.39 10.94
N GLN A 167 43.95 9.67 11.53
CA GLN A 167 44.70 8.68 12.30
C GLN A 167 43.93 8.23 13.56
N LEU A 168 43.35 9.17 14.30
CA LEU A 168 42.54 8.85 15.49
C LEU A 168 41.27 8.08 15.13
N ALA A 169 40.59 8.46 14.05
CA ALA A 169 39.41 7.75 13.56
C ALA A 169 39.74 6.35 13.06
N ALA A 170 40.88 6.16 12.37
CA ALA A 170 41.36 4.85 11.96
C ALA A 170 41.71 3.95 13.16
N ALA A 171 42.40 4.49 14.17
CA ALA A 171 42.69 3.77 15.40
C ALA A 171 41.40 3.39 16.15
N SER A 172 40.41 4.29 16.22
CA SER A 172 39.10 4.03 16.81
C SER A 172 38.38 2.88 16.10
N LEU A 173 38.42 2.83 14.77
CA LEU A 173 37.83 1.75 13.98
C LEU A 173 38.53 0.40 14.19
N GLN A 174 39.86 0.40 14.33
CA GLN A 174 40.67 -0.78 14.64
C GLN A 174 40.37 -1.31 16.04
N ASN A 175 40.28 -0.42 17.04
CA ASN A 175 40.04 -0.75 18.44
C ASN A 175 38.58 -1.09 18.76
N GLN A 176 37.70 -1.21 17.76
CA GLN A 176 36.27 -1.50 17.93
C GLN A 176 35.56 -0.55 18.91
N SER A 177 35.90 0.74 18.84
CA SER A 177 35.19 1.78 19.61
C SER A 177 33.71 1.84 19.23
N ASP A 178 32.91 2.55 20.05
CA ASP A 178 31.48 2.75 19.82
C ASP A 178 31.19 3.19 18.36
N PRO A 179 30.45 2.37 17.58
CA PRO A 179 30.10 2.66 16.20
C PRO A 179 29.39 4.00 15.99
N GLU A 180 28.57 4.43 16.95
CA GLU A 180 27.84 5.68 16.85
C GLU A 180 28.76 6.88 16.98
N VAL A 181 29.74 6.80 17.89
CA VAL A 181 30.71 7.87 18.10
C VAL A 181 31.57 8.07 16.86
N PHE A 182 32.09 6.99 16.27
CA PHE A 182 32.82 7.05 15.01
C PHE A 182 31.96 7.66 13.90
N THR A 183 30.72 7.19 13.75
CA THR A 183 29.80 7.66 12.70
C THR A 183 29.53 9.16 12.84
N LYS A 184 29.18 9.63 14.04
CA LYS A 184 28.92 11.06 14.32
C LYS A 184 30.14 11.94 14.06
N GLN A 185 31.33 11.49 14.46
CA GLN A 185 32.58 12.23 14.22
C GLN A 185 32.92 12.32 12.73
N MET A 186 32.83 11.20 12.01
CA MET A 186 33.08 11.16 10.57
C MET A 186 32.05 11.98 9.79
N GLU A 187 30.78 11.97 10.21
CA GLU A 187 29.72 12.80 9.61
C GLU A 187 29.96 14.29 9.82
N ALA A 188 30.27 14.71 11.05
CA ALA A 188 30.60 16.10 11.35
C ALA A 188 31.78 16.58 10.50
N GLN A 189 32.84 15.78 10.41
CA GLN A 189 33.99 16.12 9.58
C GLN A 189 33.65 16.11 8.08
N GLY A 190 32.87 15.15 7.61
CA GLY A 190 32.44 15.06 6.21
C GLY A 190 31.59 16.26 5.78
N MET A 191 30.70 16.74 6.64
CA MET A 191 29.96 17.98 6.40
C MET A 191 30.92 19.17 6.26
N LEU A 192 31.87 19.35 7.19
CA LEU A 192 32.87 20.44 7.12
C LEU A 192 33.68 20.37 5.82
N MET A 193 34.11 19.17 5.42
CA MET A 193 34.83 18.99 4.15
C MET A 193 33.98 19.36 2.95
N ARG A 194 32.70 18.97 2.93
CA ARG A 194 31.79 19.29 1.82
C ARG A 194 31.46 20.77 1.72
N GLN A 195 31.35 21.47 2.85
CA GLN A 195 31.23 22.94 2.87
C GLN A 195 32.41 23.61 2.16
N SER A 196 33.62 23.13 2.41
CA SER A 196 34.85 23.71 1.86
C SER A 196 35.13 23.29 0.42
N LEU A 197 34.69 22.11 0.00
CA LEU A 197 35.11 21.51 -1.28
C LEU A 197 34.13 21.66 -2.44
N VAL A 198 32.90 22.12 -2.21
CA VAL A 198 31.86 22.28 -3.26
C VAL A 198 32.31 23.14 -4.45
N PHE A 199 33.21 24.10 -4.24
CA PHE A 199 33.70 25.02 -5.27
C PHE A 199 34.86 24.46 -6.12
N PHE A 200 35.43 23.33 -5.70
CA PHE A 200 36.59 22.69 -6.33
C PHE A 200 36.15 21.70 -7.40
N ARG A 201 36.97 21.53 -8.44
CA ARG A 201 36.71 20.50 -9.48
C ARG A 201 36.75 19.10 -8.86
N PRO A 202 36.00 18.11 -9.38
CA PRO A 202 35.99 16.76 -8.81
C PRO A 202 37.38 16.13 -8.61
N LEU A 203 38.31 16.35 -9.55
CA LEU A 203 39.69 15.87 -9.45
C LEU A 203 40.49 16.54 -8.31
N GLU A 204 40.18 17.80 -8.00
CA GLU A 204 40.80 18.53 -6.89
C GLU A 204 40.21 18.10 -5.56
N GLN A 205 38.88 17.93 -5.49
CA GLN A 205 38.20 17.40 -4.31
C GLN A 205 38.79 16.05 -3.87
N LYS A 206 39.05 15.15 -4.84
CA LYS A 206 39.67 13.83 -4.59
C LYS A 206 41.00 13.92 -3.83
N LYS A 207 41.81 14.96 -4.06
CA LYS A 207 43.10 15.13 -3.37
C LYS A 207 42.94 15.31 -1.86
N TYR A 208 41.82 15.89 -1.43
CA TYR A 208 41.51 16.11 -0.01
C TYR A 208 40.67 14.98 0.59
N LEU A 209 39.78 14.39 -0.21
CA LEU A 209 38.81 13.40 0.27
C LEU A 209 39.30 11.96 0.22
N HIS A 210 40.31 11.59 -0.58
CA HIS A 210 40.63 10.18 -0.84
C HIS A 210 40.78 9.30 0.42
N ASN A 211 41.57 9.76 1.40
CA ASN A 211 41.79 9.00 2.63
C ASN A 211 40.54 9.00 3.53
N PHE A 212 39.77 10.09 3.52
CA PHE A 212 38.53 10.21 4.28
C PHE A 212 37.42 9.33 3.71
N ASP A 213 37.20 9.39 2.39
CA ASP A 213 36.22 8.58 1.68
C ASP A 213 36.55 7.09 1.85
N THR A 214 37.83 6.71 1.79
CA THR A 214 38.26 5.34 2.09
C THR A 214 37.89 4.94 3.52
N LEU A 215 38.27 5.76 4.51
CA LEU A 215 38.03 5.43 5.93
C LEU A 215 36.55 5.38 6.29
N ILE A 216 35.74 6.33 5.80
CA ILE A 216 34.30 6.34 6.09
C ILE A 216 33.59 5.18 5.42
N VAL A 217 33.99 4.79 4.19
CA VAL A 217 33.44 3.61 3.51
C VAL A 217 33.80 2.33 4.28
N THR A 218 35.03 2.18 4.76
CA THR A 218 35.42 1.02 5.59
C THR A 218 34.62 0.98 6.89
N GLY A 219 34.45 2.13 7.55
CA GLY A 219 33.64 2.22 8.76
C GLY A 219 32.17 1.91 8.53
N ASP A 220 31.58 2.45 7.45
CA ASP A 220 30.20 2.18 7.05
C ASP A 220 30.00 0.71 6.77
N LEU A 221 30.90 0.03 6.06
CA LEU A 221 30.80 -1.40 5.80
C LEU A 221 30.72 -2.20 7.11
N LYS A 222 31.68 -1.96 8.02
CA LYS A 222 31.75 -2.66 9.31
C LYS A 222 30.53 -2.39 10.20
N HIS A 223 30.07 -1.15 10.28
CA HIS A 223 28.93 -0.79 11.13
C HIS A 223 27.59 -1.17 10.51
N ASN A 224 27.48 -1.14 9.18
CA ASN A 224 26.27 -1.58 8.49
C ASN A 224 26.06 -3.09 8.64
N GLU A 225 27.11 -3.89 8.74
CA GLU A 225 27.00 -5.31 9.10
C GLU A 225 26.37 -5.49 10.49
N LEU A 226 26.86 -4.77 11.51
CA LEU A 226 26.29 -4.80 12.86
C LEU A 226 24.81 -4.36 12.88
N ARG A 227 24.51 -3.23 12.23
CA ARG A 227 23.13 -2.71 12.11
C ARG A 227 22.21 -3.69 11.38
N ARG A 228 22.69 -4.31 10.28
CA ARG A 228 21.93 -5.35 9.57
C ARG A 228 21.56 -6.48 10.50
N THR A 229 22.49 -7.00 11.29
CA THR A 229 22.18 -8.07 12.25
C THR A 229 21.09 -7.65 13.24
N GLN A 230 21.13 -6.41 13.75
CA GLN A 230 20.09 -5.89 14.65
C GLN A 230 18.72 -5.74 13.96
N TYR A 231 18.69 -5.19 12.75
CA TYR A 231 17.44 -5.01 11.99
C TYR A 231 16.85 -6.34 11.54
N LEU A 232 17.69 -7.30 11.15
CA LEU A 232 17.30 -8.67 10.83
C LEU A 232 16.70 -9.39 12.05
N ALA A 233 17.23 -9.16 13.25
CA ALA A 233 16.67 -9.72 14.48
C ALA A 233 15.26 -9.16 14.77
N GLN A 234 15.05 -7.85 14.61
CA GLN A 234 13.73 -7.21 14.76
C GLN A 234 12.73 -7.74 13.72
N ALA A 235 13.15 -7.82 12.45
CA ALA A 235 12.33 -8.36 11.36
C ALA A 235 11.93 -9.82 11.61
N THR A 236 12.90 -10.64 12.04
CA THR A 236 12.70 -12.06 12.33
C THR A 236 11.77 -12.26 13.53
N ALA A 237 11.86 -11.41 14.55
CA ALA A 237 10.92 -11.43 15.67
C ALA A 237 9.48 -11.13 15.21
N GLN A 238 9.30 -10.14 14.33
CA GLN A 238 7.98 -9.83 13.77
C GLN A 238 7.45 -10.98 12.90
N ILE A 239 8.29 -11.57 12.03
CA ILE A 239 7.91 -12.75 11.24
C ILE A 239 7.41 -13.88 12.14
N LYS A 240 8.16 -14.21 13.21
CA LYS A 240 7.76 -15.25 14.17
C LYS A 240 6.41 -14.93 14.82
N ARG A 241 6.17 -13.68 15.20
CA ARG A 241 4.89 -13.24 15.78
C ARG A 241 3.71 -13.42 14.83
N GLU A 242 3.85 -12.98 13.59
CA GLU A 242 2.79 -13.10 12.56
C GLU A 242 2.51 -14.58 12.24
N VAL A 243 3.56 -15.40 12.06
CA VAL A 243 3.42 -16.84 11.81
C VAL A 243 2.79 -17.56 13.00
N ALA A 244 3.19 -17.25 14.23
CA ALA A 244 2.59 -17.80 15.43
C ALA A 244 1.09 -17.43 15.56
N SER A 245 0.72 -16.21 15.18
CA SER A 245 -0.68 -15.76 15.18
C SER A 245 -1.52 -16.55 14.16
N ALA A 246 -0.95 -16.84 12.97
CA ALA A 246 -1.61 -17.71 11.99
C ALA A 246 -1.73 -19.17 12.45
N ALA A 247 -0.70 -19.69 13.13
CA ALA A 247 -0.74 -21.04 13.72
C ALA A 247 -1.79 -21.14 14.84
N ALA A 248 -1.88 -20.13 15.72
CA ALA A 248 -2.88 -20.06 16.78
C ALA A 248 -4.32 -20.09 16.22
N ALA A 249 -4.58 -19.43 15.09
CA ALA A 249 -5.88 -19.49 14.42
C ALA A 249 -6.22 -20.91 13.91
N THR A 250 -5.22 -21.70 13.55
CA THR A 250 -5.41 -23.11 13.15
C THR A 250 -5.75 -23.98 14.36
N GLU A 251 -5.07 -23.79 15.49
CA GLU A 251 -5.39 -24.50 16.73
C GLU A 251 -6.78 -24.10 17.25
N GLU A 252 -7.13 -22.82 17.16
CA GLU A 252 -8.46 -22.33 17.51
C GLU A 252 -9.55 -22.94 16.63
N THR A 253 -9.30 -23.11 15.33
CA THR A 253 -10.22 -23.81 14.43
C THR A 253 -10.45 -25.26 14.88
N LYS A 254 -9.38 -25.98 15.25
CA LYS A 254 -9.50 -27.36 15.75
C LYS A 254 -10.29 -27.42 17.06
N ARG A 255 -10.05 -26.49 18.00
CA ARG A 255 -10.81 -26.38 19.25
C ARG A 255 -12.30 -26.21 18.97
N ILE A 256 -12.66 -25.29 18.06
CA ILE A 256 -14.05 -25.06 17.65
C ILE A 256 -14.70 -26.34 17.11
N CYS A 257 -14.02 -27.07 16.22
CA CYS A 257 -14.55 -28.33 15.70
C CYS A 257 -14.78 -29.38 16.81
N LEU A 258 -13.81 -29.53 17.73
CA LEU A 258 -13.91 -30.49 18.84
C LEU A 258 -15.05 -30.15 19.82
N GLU A 259 -15.26 -28.87 20.15
CA GLU A 259 -16.36 -28.46 21.03
C GLU A 259 -17.73 -28.71 20.39
N LEU A 260 -17.85 -28.45 19.09
CA LEU A 260 -19.07 -28.74 18.33
C LEU A 260 -19.36 -30.23 18.28
N GLU A 261 -18.36 -31.07 18.05
CA GLU A 261 -18.50 -32.53 18.04
C GLU A 261 -18.96 -33.06 19.40
N GLN A 262 -18.52 -32.45 20.50
CA GLN A 262 -18.84 -32.93 21.85
C GLN A 262 -20.16 -32.39 22.41
N THR A 263 -20.55 -31.18 22.04
CA THR A 263 -21.64 -30.46 22.73
C THR A 263 -22.67 -29.82 21.79
N GLY A 264 -22.43 -29.82 20.48
CA GLY A 264 -23.24 -29.09 19.49
C GLY A 264 -23.06 -27.57 19.49
N PHE A 265 -22.26 -27.03 20.42
CA PHE A 265 -21.96 -25.61 20.54
C PHE A 265 -20.44 -25.38 20.67
N ALA A 266 -19.99 -24.19 20.30
CA ALA A 266 -18.61 -23.77 20.53
C ALA A 266 -18.54 -22.45 21.27
N THR A 267 -17.53 -22.28 22.11
CA THR A 267 -17.18 -20.97 22.66
C THR A 267 -16.50 -20.17 21.55
N LEU A 268 -17.05 -19.00 21.20
CA LEU A 268 -16.55 -18.12 20.15
C LEU A 268 -15.89 -16.86 20.75
N ASP A 269 -15.38 -15.98 19.88
CA ASP A 269 -14.79 -14.70 20.27
C ASP A 269 -15.69 -13.93 21.26
N GLY A 270 -15.09 -13.42 22.34
CA GLY A 270 -15.82 -12.72 23.40
C GLY A 270 -16.48 -13.66 24.41
N ASN A 271 -16.10 -14.95 24.43
CA ASN A 271 -16.65 -15.98 25.31
C ASN A 271 -18.16 -16.18 25.11
N VAL A 272 -18.63 -16.03 23.89
CA VAL A 272 -20.04 -16.22 23.52
C VAL A 272 -20.22 -17.65 23.05
N GLN A 273 -21.19 -18.38 23.61
CA GLN A 273 -21.57 -19.69 23.09
C GLN A 273 -22.28 -19.52 21.75
N GLY A 274 -21.81 -20.19 20.72
CA GLY A 274 -22.38 -20.13 19.38
C GLY A 274 -22.73 -21.49 18.82
N ASP A 275 -23.77 -21.50 17.98
CA ASP A 275 -24.16 -22.67 17.20
C ASP A 275 -23.16 -22.95 16.05
N GLY A 276 -23.30 -24.08 15.38
CA GLY A 276 -22.35 -24.42 14.32
C GLY A 276 -22.39 -23.52 13.07
N THR A 277 -23.49 -22.79 12.81
CA THR A 277 -23.50 -21.78 11.73
C THR A 277 -22.69 -20.55 12.11
N GLN A 278 -22.74 -20.13 13.38
CA GLN A 278 -21.93 -19.06 13.94
C GLN A 278 -20.45 -19.47 14.03
N ALA A 279 -20.19 -20.71 14.41
CA ALA A 279 -18.85 -21.29 14.43
C ALA A 279 -18.23 -21.36 13.02
N PHE A 280 -19.02 -21.74 11.99
CA PHE A 280 -18.58 -21.71 10.60
C PHE A 280 -18.13 -20.30 10.17
N ALA A 281 -18.93 -19.28 10.51
CA ALA A 281 -18.59 -17.89 10.23
C ALA A 281 -17.33 -17.43 10.98
N GLN A 282 -17.16 -17.85 12.24
CA GLN A 282 -15.96 -17.57 13.03
C GLN A 282 -14.71 -18.20 12.41
N VAL A 283 -14.77 -19.45 11.94
CA VAL A 283 -13.66 -20.10 11.24
C VAL A 283 -13.28 -19.36 9.94
N CYS A 284 -14.26 -18.86 9.19
CA CYS A 284 -14.00 -18.03 8.01
C CYS A 284 -13.30 -16.70 8.36
N LYS A 285 -13.66 -16.09 9.49
CA LYS A 285 -13.00 -14.88 10.02
C LYS A 285 -11.56 -15.17 10.43
N LEU A 286 -11.33 -16.27 11.16
CA LEU A 286 -10.00 -16.74 11.54
C LEU A 286 -9.12 -17.01 10.31
N TRP A 287 -9.67 -17.63 9.25
CA TRP A 287 -8.94 -17.86 8.01
C TRP A 287 -8.49 -16.54 7.35
N SER A 288 -9.36 -15.53 7.34
CA SER A 288 -9.05 -14.21 6.79
C SER A 288 -7.93 -13.51 7.57
N GLN A 289 -8.00 -13.53 8.90
CA GLN A 289 -6.97 -12.94 9.78
C GLN A 289 -5.64 -13.67 9.68
N ALA A 290 -5.65 -15.01 9.70
CA ALA A 290 -4.45 -15.83 9.55
C ALA A 290 -3.79 -15.64 8.18
N SER A 291 -4.58 -15.49 7.12
CA SER A 291 -4.07 -15.18 5.79
C SER A 291 -3.40 -13.80 5.75
N ALA A 292 -4.00 -12.78 6.38
CA ALA A 292 -3.40 -11.44 6.49
C ALA A 292 -2.07 -11.47 7.28
N ASN A 293 -2.00 -12.20 8.39
CA ASN A 293 -0.76 -12.43 9.14
C ASN A 293 0.33 -13.05 8.26
N LEU A 294 0.01 -14.11 7.49
CA LEU A 294 0.98 -14.77 6.61
C LEU A 294 1.43 -13.87 5.45
N ILE A 295 0.56 -13.00 4.94
CA ILE A 295 0.92 -11.97 3.95
C ILE A 295 1.93 -10.98 4.53
N ARG A 296 1.68 -10.46 5.75
CA ARG A 296 2.62 -9.58 6.46
C ARG A 296 3.95 -10.26 6.69
N ALA A 297 3.94 -11.50 7.20
CA ALA A 297 5.15 -12.29 7.42
C ALA A 297 5.94 -12.50 6.12
N ASN A 298 5.27 -12.80 5.01
CA ASN A 298 5.90 -12.96 3.70
C ASN A 298 6.51 -11.66 3.18
N ALA A 299 5.84 -10.53 3.38
CA ALA A 299 6.37 -9.22 2.98
C ALA A 299 7.60 -8.80 3.83
N ILE A 300 7.59 -9.10 5.14
CA ILE A 300 8.77 -8.86 6.00
C ILE A 300 9.91 -9.81 5.60
N GLU A 301 9.64 -11.02 5.12
CA GLU A 301 10.68 -11.90 4.57
C GLU A 301 11.31 -11.32 3.28
N TRP A 302 10.52 -10.64 2.44
CA TRP A 302 11.06 -9.95 1.26
C TRP A 302 12.06 -8.86 1.66
N MET A 303 11.76 -8.15 2.75
CA MET A 303 12.64 -7.14 3.35
C MET A 303 13.99 -7.73 3.76
N VAL A 304 13.98 -8.92 4.37
CA VAL A 304 15.16 -9.64 4.89
C VAL A 304 16.01 -10.23 3.76
N THR A 305 15.36 -10.87 2.80
CA THR A 305 16.03 -11.58 1.70
C THR A 305 16.36 -10.68 0.51
N ASN A 306 15.81 -9.45 0.50
CA ASN A 306 15.75 -8.52 -0.62
C ASN A 306 15.21 -9.14 -1.92
N LYS A 307 14.35 -10.17 -1.81
CA LYS A 307 13.77 -10.89 -2.94
C LYS A 307 12.27 -11.07 -2.71
N THR A 308 11.46 -10.83 -3.74
CA THR A 308 10.01 -11.06 -3.67
C THR A 308 9.63 -12.52 -3.93
N ARG A 309 10.32 -13.46 -3.27
CA ARG A 309 10.00 -14.90 -3.32
C ARG A 309 9.02 -15.22 -2.20
N ASN A 310 8.03 -16.05 -2.50
CA ASN A 310 7.04 -16.47 -1.51
C ASN A 310 7.57 -17.59 -0.61
N ALA A 311 8.20 -17.21 0.50
CA ALA A 311 8.73 -18.14 1.50
C ALA A 311 7.63 -18.84 2.30
N ARG A 312 6.43 -18.24 2.39
CA ARG A 312 5.30 -18.74 3.20
C ARG A 312 4.31 -19.61 2.44
N THR A 313 4.75 -20.18 1.31
CA THR A 313 3.88 -20.98 0.42
C THR A 313 3.40 -22.26 1.12
N SER A 314 4.24 -22.89 1.96
CA SER A 314 3.86 -24.06 2.76
C SER A 314 2.83 -23.74 3.84
N GLU A 315 3.01 -22.63 4.55
CA GLU A 315 2.16 -22.23 5.67
C GLU A 315 0.77 -21.81 5.16
N ILE A 316 0.70 -21.03 4.06
CA ILE A 316 -0.58 -20.66 3.46
C ILE A 316 -1.33 -21.87 2.90
N ALA A 317 -0.62 -22.84 2.31
CA ALA A 317 -1.21 -24.08 1.82
C ALA A 317 -1.70 -24.97 2.97
N SER A 318 -0.94 -25.04 4.07
CA SER A 318 -1.31 -25.80 5.27
C SER A 318 -2.53 -25.21 5.96
N LEU A 319 -2.58 -23.88 6.12
CA LEU A 319 -3.74 -23.15 6.61
C LEU A 319 -4.97 -23.44 5.75
N LYS A 320 -4.84 -23.27 4.43
CA LYS A 320 -5.92 -23.57 3.48
C LYS A 320 -6.43 -25.01 3.63
N LYS A 321 -5.52 -25.99 3.69
CA LYS A 321 -5.87 -27.40 3.85
C LYS A 321 -6.61 -27.66 5.16
N ALA A 322 -6.11 -27.12 6.28
CA ALA A 322 -6.74 -27.27 7.59
C ALA A 322 -8.17 -26.71 7.61
N ILE A 323 -8.37 -25.50 7.06
CA ILE A 323 -9.70 -24.88 6.99
C ILE A 323 -10.64 -25.67 6.07
N LEU A 324 -10.18 -26.13 4.89
CA LEU A 324 -11.02 -26.91 3.98
C LEU A 324 -11.42 -28.29 4.53
N ILE A 325 -10.71 -28.80 5.55
CA ILE A 325 -11.12 -30.00 6.31
C ILE A 325 -12.13 -29.61 7.40
N ALA A 326 -11.83 -28.56 8.16
CA ALA A 326 -12.67 -28.11 9.28
C ALA A 326 -14.09 -27.68 8.86
N LEU A 327 -14.25 -27.02 7.70
CA LEU A 327 -15.55 -26.51 7.26
C LEU A 327 -16.59 -27.64 7.05
N PRO A 328 -16.30 -28.73 6.30
CA PRO A 328 -17.17 -29.91 6.26
C PRO A 328 -17.41 -30.57 7.62
N ASP A 329 -16.39 -30.66 8.48
CA ASP A 329 -16.52 -31.28 9.81
C ASP A 329 -17.55 -30.53 10.67
N ILE A 330 -17.52 -29.19 10.65
CA ILE A 330 -18.53 -28.35 11.30
C ILE A 330 -19.94 -28.65 10.78
N ILE A 331 -20.10 -28.81 9.46
CA ILE A 331 -21.41 -29.14 8.87
C ILE A 331 -21.90 -30.51 9.34
N ASN A 332 -20.99 -31.49 9.47
CA ASN A 332 -21.33 -32.83 9.95
C ASN A 332 -21.74 -32.81 11.45
N SER A 333 -20.99 -32.12 12.31
CA SER A 333 -21.37 -31.96 13.73
C SER A 333 -22.72 -31.25 13.88
N VAL A 334 -22.95 -30.22 13.07
CA VAL A 334 -24.26 -29.54 12.99
C VAL A 334 -25.35 -30.50 12.55
N ALA A 335 -25.07 -31.35 11.56
CA ALA A 335 -26.03 -32.33 11.08
C ALA A 335 -26.45 -33.27 12.21
N GLU A 336 -25.52 -33.74 13.05
CA GLU A 336 -25.80 -34.66 14.16
C GLU A 336 -26.75 -34.08 15.20
N GLU A 337 -26.46 -32.86 15.67
CA GLU A 337 -27.13 -32.23 16.82
C GLU A 337 -28.40 -31.43 16.46
N THR A 338 -28.60 -31.08 15.18
CA THR A 338 -29.75 -30.26 14.76
C THR A 338 -31.01 -31.10 14.56
N ALA A 339 -32.13 -30.66 15.16
CA ALA A 339 -33.45 -31.28 14.96
C ALA A 339 -33.95 -31.11 13.51
N ALA A 340 -34.69 -32.12 13.01
CA ALA A 340 -35.06 -32.22 11.59
C ALA A 340 -35.86 -31.01 11.05
N ASP A 341 -36.63 -30.33 11.91
CA ASP A 341 -37.42 -29.13 11.63
C ASP A 341 -36.56 -27.87 11.48
N GLN A 342 -35.37 -27.83 12.09
CA GLN A 342 -34.45 -26.69 12.02
C GLN A 342 -33.45 -26.78 10.85
N ILE A 343 -33.32 -27.96 10.23
CA ILE A 343 -32.40 -28.23 9.12
C ILE A 343 -32.54 -27.22 7.95
N PRO A 344 -33.74 -26.81 7.49
CA PRO A 344 -33.85 -25.85 6.39
C PRO A 344 -33.20 -24.49 6.68
N THR A 345 -33.36 -23.97 7.90
CA THR A 345 -32.77 -22.69 8.33
C THR A 345 -31.25 -22.79 8.41
N VAL A 346 -30.75 -23.87 9.04
CA VAL A 346 -29.31 -24.13 9.15
C VAL A 346 -28.66 -24.31 7.78
N TYR A 347 -29.29 -25.09 6.89
CA TYR A 347 -28.82 -25.34 5.54
C TYR A 347 -28.67 -24.04 4.73
N THR A 348 -29.69 -23.17 4.75
CA THR A 348 -29.64 -21.89 4.02
C THR A 348 -28.61 -20.92 4.60
N ASN A 349 -28.45 -20.88 5.93
CA ASN A 349 -27.38 -20.11 6.57
C ASN A 349 -25.98 -20.59 6.17
N LEU A 350 -25.75 -21.91 6.15
CA LEU A 350 -24.49 -22.50 5.71
C LEU A 350 -24.21 -22.23 4.23
N LEU A 351 -25.20 -22.40 3.35
CA LEU A 351 -25.05 -22.06 1.92
C LEU A 351 -24.63 -20.60 1.73
N ARG A 352 -25.23 -19.67 2.50
CA ARG A 352 -24.90 -18.25 2.44
C ARG A 352 -23.45 -18.01 2.84
N GLN A 353 -22.97 -18.61 3.94
CA GLN A 353 -21.58 -18.50 4.39
C GLN A 353 -20.59 -19.08 3.39
N ILE A 354 -20.84 -20.31 2.90
CA ILE A 354 -20.02 -21.00 1.90
C ILE A 354 -19.86 -20.13 0.65
N SER A 355 -20.98 -19.60 0.15
CA SER A 355 -20.98 -18.77 -1.03
C SER A 355 -20.17 -17.47 -0.85
N GLN A 356 -20.31 -16.81 0.31
CA GLN A 356 -19.55 -15.60 0.62
C GLN A 356 -18.04 -15.84 0.67
N VAL A 357 -17.58 -16.90 1.34
CA VAL A 357 -16.15 -17.21 1.45
C VAL A 357 -15.56 -17.72 0.14
N ASP A 358 -16.31 -18.52 -0.63
CA ASP A 358 -15.84 -19.13 -1.88
C ASP A 358 -15.34 -18.07 -2.88
N ARG A 359 -16.10 -16.96 -3.02
CA ARG A 359 -15.72 -15.81 -3.88
C ARG A 359 -14.42 -15.13 -3.48
N ARG A 360 -14.00 -15.26 -2.22
CA ARG A 360 -12.79 -14.65 -1.67
C ARG A 360 -11.56 -15.52 -1.87
N THR A 361 -11.69 -16.78 -2.30
CA THR A 361 -10.56 -17.70 -2.43
C THR A 361 -9.81 -17.60 -3.76
N THR A 362 -8.62 -18.22 -3.82
CA THR A 362 -7.76 -18.31 -5.00
C THR A 362 -8.31 -19.19 -6.12
N GLY A 363 -9.09 -20.24 -5.81
CA GLY A 363 -9.72 -21.09 -6.82
C GLY A 363 -11.23 -20.97 -6.76
N ARG A 364 -11.87 -20.84 -7.93
CA ARG A 364 -13.33 -20.79 -8.01
C ARG A 364 -13.92 -22.09 -7.45
N HIS A 365 -14.95 -22.00 -6.61
CA HIS A 365 -15.75 -23.12 -6.14
C HIS A 365 -15.06 -24.10 -5.16
N GLN A 366 -13.84 -23.81 -4.71
CA GLN A 366 -13.10 -24.71 -3.82
C GLN A 366 -13.78 -24.95 -2.47
N VAL A 367 -14.37 -23.91 -1.86
CA VAL A 367 -15.03 -24.08 -0.56
C VAL A 367 -16.33 -24.84 -0.74
N SER A 368 -17.08 -24.50 -1.80
CA SER A 368 -18.30 -25.22 -2.09
C SER A 368 -18.07 -26.69 -2.40
N GLU A 369 -17.08 -27.01 -3.24
CA GLU A 369 -16.73 -28.38 -3.57
C GLU A 369 -16.34 -29.20 -2.33
N ALA A 370 -15.58 -28.61 -1.40
CA ALA A 370 -15.23 -29.25 -0.14
C ALA A 370 -16.47 -29.54 0.73
N CYS A 371 -17.45 -28.63 0.77
CA CYS A 371 -18.62 -28.73 1.63
C CYS A 371 -19.79 -29.53 1.02
N THR A 372 -19.80 -29.80 -0.29
CA THR A 372 -20.93 -30.43 -1.00
C THR A 372 -21.39 -31.73 -0.37
N ASN A 373 -20.47 -32.63 -0.01
CA ASN A 373 -20.85 -33.93 0.54
C ASN A 373 -21.49 -33.81 1.93
N ALA A 374 -20.93 -32.96 2.80
CA ALA A 374 -21.48 -32.70 4.13
C ALA A 374 -22.86 -32.03 4.04
N LEU A 375 -23.04 -31.08 3.11
CA LEU A 375 -24.36 -30.48 2.84
C LEU A 375 -25.38 -31.51 2.36
N ASN A 376 -25.00 -32.43 1.47
CA ASN A 376 -25.89 -33.48 0.99
C ASN A 376 -26.30 -34.42 2.15
N GLN A 377 -25.37 -34.76 3.04
CA GLN A 377 -25.67 -35.56 4.24
C GLN A 377 -26.61 -34.83 5.19
N LEU A 378 -26.39 -33.54 5.45
CA LEU A 378 -27.29 -32.70 6.25
C LEU A 378 -28.73 -32.73 5.70
N VAL A 379 -28.89 -32.63 4.38
CA VAL A 379 -30.20 -32.67 3.71
C VAL A 379 -30.90 -34.02 3.86
N THR A 380 -30.17 -35.14 3.99
CA THR A 380 -30.80 -36.47 4.15
C THR A 380 -31.65 -36.60 5.42
N LYS A 381 -31.37 -35.81 6.46
CA LYS A 381 -32.19 -35.78 7.68
C LYS A 381 -33.58 -35.17 7.47
N SER A 382 -33.79 -34.45 6.36
CA SER A 382 -35.08 -33.85 5.99
C SER A 382 -35.44 -34.22 4.54
N PRO A 383 -36.11 -35.38 4.31
CA PRO A 383 -36.52 -35.80 2.97
C PRO A 383 -37.42 -34.78 2.25
N THR A 384 -38.18 -33.99 3.02
CA THR A 384 -38.99 -32.88 2.49
C THR A 384 -38.10 -31.80 1.90
N LEU A 385 -37.05 -31.38 2.61
CA LEU A 385 -36.10 -30.39 2.11
C LEU A 385 -35.40 -30.86 0.84
N ALA A 386 -35.00 -32.13 0.76
CA ALA A 386 -34.38 -32.70 -0.43
C ALA A 386 -35.27 -32.52 -1.69
N LYS A 387 -36.56 -32.84 -1.57
CA LYS A 387 -37.54 -32.64 -2.65
C LYS A 387 -37.72 -31.16 -3.00
N CYS A 388 -37.70 -30.27 -1.99
CA CYS A 388 -37.77 -28.82 -2.20
C CYS A 388 -36.53 -28.29 -2.95
N ILE A 389 -35.32 -28.74 -2.61
CA ILE A 389 -34.08 -28.35 -3.30
C ILE A 389 -34.12 -28.77 -4.77
N ASP A 390 -34.55 -30.00 -5.06
CA ASP A 390 -34.69 -30.50 -6.43
C ASP A 390 -35.71 -29.70 -7.25
N ALA A 391 -36.88 -29.45 -6.66
CA ALA A 391 -37.93 -28.65 -7.30
C ALA A 391 -37.46 -27.21 -7.55
N TYR A 392 -36.85 -26.57 -6.56
CA TYR A 392 -36.28 -25.23 -6.64
C TYR A 392 -35.20 -25.13 -7.72
N THR A 393 -34.30 -26.11 -7.78
CA THR A 393 -33.21 -26.13 -8.77
C THR A 393 -33.76 -26.23 -10.19
N ARG A 394 -34.76 -27.10 -10.42
CA ARG A 394 -35.45 -27.18 -11.73
C ARG A 394 -36.16 -25.87 -12.09
N ALA A 395 -36.79 -25.20 -11.12
CA ALA A 395 -37.51 -23.95 -11.37
C ALA A 395 -36.58 -22.77 -11.70
N THR A 396 -35.39 -22.72 -11.10
CA THR A 396 -34.50 -21.53 -11.16
C THR A 396 -33.34 -21.65 -12.14
N VAL A 397 -32.96 -22.86 -12.59
CA VAL A 397 -31.79 -23.06 -13.45
C VAL A 397 -31.88 -22.33 -14.80
N GLU A 398 -33.05 -22.39 -15.45
CA GLU A 398 -33.25 -21.77 -16.76
C GLU A 398 -33.37 -20.24 -16.67
N PRO A 399 -34.13 -19.66 -15.72
CA PRO A 399 -34.09 -18.22 -15.45
C PRO A 399 -32.66 -17.69 -15.21
N LEU A 400 -31.88 -18.33 -14.34
CA LEU A 400 -30.49 -17.93 -14.07
C LEU A 400 -29.61 -18.01 -15.32
N ARG A 401 -29.80 -19.03 -16.16
CA ARG A 401 -29.08 -19.19 -17.43
C ARG A 401 -29.37 -18.04 -18.39
N TRP A 402 -30.63 -17.67 -18.58
CA TRP A 402 -31.02 -16.55 -19.44
C TRP A 402 -30.49 -15.21 -18.93
N ARG A 403 -30.64 -14.95 -17.64
CA ARG A 403 -30.14 -13.73 -17.00
C ARG A 403 -28.63 -13.58 -17.16
N ASN A 404 -27.88 -14.67 -16.98
CA ASN A 404 -26.43 -14.67 -17.18
C ASN A 404 -26.04 -14.31 -18.63
N ARG A 405 -26.69 -14.95 -19.61
CA ARG A 405 -26.46 -14.63 -21.03
C ARG A 405 -26.74 -13.16 -21.32
N PHE A 406 -27.88 -12.64 -20.86
CA PHE A 406 -28.26 -11.26 -21.09
C PHE A 406 -27.30 -10.26 -20.42
N ALA A 407 -26.94 -10.50 -19.16
CA ALA A 407 -25.98 -9.66 -18.45
C ALA A 407 -24.59 -9.65 -19.13
N THR A 408 -24.17 -10.80 -19.64
CA THR A 408 -22.92 -10.95 -20.39
C THR A 408 -22.93 -10.16 -21.69
N GLU A 409 -23.99 -10.27 -22.49
CA GLU A 409 -24.15 -9.50 -23.73
C GLU A 409 -24.19 -7.98 -23.45
N GLN A 410 -24.92 -7.56 -22.42
CA GLN A 410 -25.00 -6.15 -22.03
C GLN A 410 -23.64 -5.59 -21.60
N ALA A 411 -22.89 -6.32 -20.77
CA ALA A 411 -21.55 -5.90 -20.35
C ALA A 411 -20.56 -5.91 -21.53
N GLY A 412 -20.70 -6.87 -22.45
CA GLY A 412 -19.97 -6.90 -23.72
C GLY A 412 -20.20 -5.63 -24.53
N TYR A 413 -21.44 -5.14 -24.62
CA TYR A 413 -21.76 -3.87 -25.28
C TYR A 413 -21.15 -2.65 -24.56
N LEU A 414 -21.29 -2.59 -23.24
CA LEU A 414 -20.81 -1.46 -22.42
C LEU A 414 -19.28 -1.32 -22.43
N SER A 415 -18.56 -2.44 -22.51
CA SER A 415 -17.10 -2.47 -22.46
C SER A 415 -16.41 -2.21 -23.82
N ARG A 416 -17.14 -2.10 -24.94
CA ARG A 416 -16.56 -2.01 -26.30
C ARG A 416 -15.51 -0.92 -26.51
N ARG A 417 -15.53 0.15 -25.70
CA ARG A 417 -14.59 1.28 -25.80
C ARG A 417 -13.68 1.42 -24.57
N GLN A 418 -13.70 0.45 -23.68
CA GLN A 418 -12.93 0.48 -22.43
C GLN A 418 -11.76 -0.50 -22.52
N THR A 419 -10.61 -0.04 -22.05
CA THR A 419 -9.39 -0.85 -21.95
C THR A 419 -9.19 -1.25 -20.51
N SER A 420 -8.60 -2.42 -20.24
CA SER A 420 -8.25 -2.77 -18.87
C SER A 420 -7.19 -1.85 -18.31
N SER A 421 -7.23 -1.58 -17.01
CA SER A 421 -6.18 -0.81 -16.34
C SER A 421 -4.82 -1.48 -16.53
N GLU A 422 -4.74 -2.80 -16.38
CA GLU A 422 -3.54 -3.60 -16.64
C GLU A 422 -2.99 -3.34 -18.04
N ALA A 423 -3.85 -3.37 -19.06
CA ALA A 423 -3.42 -3.10 -20.43
C ALA A 423 -2.97 -1.65 -20.59
N LEU A 424 -3.63 -0.67 -19.98
CA LEU A 424 -3.20 0.73 -20.03
C LEU A 424 -1.83 0.94 -19.36
N LEU A 425 -1.63 0.38 -18.17
CA LEU A 425 -0.40 0.43 -17.40
C LEU A 425 0.76 -0.26 -18.14
N ASN A 426 0.48 -1.38 -18.81
CA ASN A 426 1.50 -2.15 -19.54
C ASN A 426 1.61 -1.78 -21.03
N SER A 427 0.73 -0.95 -21.59
CA SER A 427 0.69 -0.73 -23.04
C SER A 427 1.89 0.05 -23.56
N GLU A 428 2.60 -0.57 -24.51
CA GLU A 428 3.59 0.13 -25.33
C GLU A 428 2.96 1.20 -26.23
N ALA A 429 1.67 1.05 -26.57
CA ALA A 429 0.95 1.98 -27.44
C ALA A 429 0.89 3.41 -26.87
N LEU A 430 0.79 3.56 -25.55
CA LEU A 430 0.81 4.88 -24.89
C LEU A 430 2.24 5.43 -24.70
N LEU A 431 3.28 4.60 -24.84
CA LEU A 431 4.69 5.03 -24.91
C LEU A 431 5.00 5.82 -26.19
N ASN A 432 4.19 5.60 -27.22
CA ASN A 432 4.30 6.26 -28.52
C ASN A 432 3.35 7.46 -28.66
N SER A 433 2.48 7.72 -27.68
CA SER A 433 1.82 9.02 -27.60
C SER A 433 2.90 10.08 -27.42
N LYS A 434 2.98 11.04 -28.34
CA LYS A 434 3.85 12.21 -28.16
C LYS A 434 3.44 12.82 -26.83
N ALA A 435 4.24 12.61 -25.78
CA ALA A 435 4.05 13.30 -24.52
C ALA A 435 3.94 14.79 -24.87
N PRO A 436 2.91 15.51 -24.38
CA PRO A 436 2.85 16.94 -24.59
C PRO A 436 4.19 17.51 -24.10
N THR A 437 4.88 18.21 -24.99
CA THR A 437 6.10 18.95 -24.71
C THR A 437 5.94 19.66 -23.37
N ASP A 438 6.79 19.32 -22.39
CA ASP A 438 6.93 20.02 -21.11
C ASP A 438 5.64 20.28 -20.29
N THR A 439 4.80 19.26 -20.10
CA THR A 439 3.74 19.34 -19.07
C THR A 439 4.16 18.78 -17.71
N SER A 440 5.35 18.19 -17.57
CA SER A 440 5.79 17.56 -16.31
C SER A 440 6.05 18.61 -15.21
N ASN A 441 5.56 18.38 -13.98
CA ASN A 441 5.87 19.20 -12.80
C ASN A 441 7.33 19.03 -12.31
N ARG A 442 8.22 18.50 -13.16
CA ARG A 442 9.66 18.42 -12.90
C ARG A 442 10.22 19.83 -12.66
N PRO A 443 11.12 20.00 -11.68
CA PRO A 443 11.86 21.24 -11.52
C PRO A 443 12.57 21.67 -12.80
N ASN A 444 12.73 22.99 -12.99
CA ASN A 444 13.42 23.61 -14.12
C ASN A 444 14.78 22.96 -14.49
N PHE A 445 15.54 22.49 -13.50
CA PHE A 445 16.83 21.82 -13.70
C PHE A 445 16.74 20.35 -14.15
N ALA A 446 15.54 19.75 -14.13
CA ALA A 446 15.30 18.34 -14.41
C ALA A 446 14.27 18.11 -15.53
N GLN A 447 13.88 19.16 -16.26
CA GLN A 447 12.98 19.06 -17.40
C GLN A 447 13.62 18.24 -18.54
N ARG A 448 12.83 17.35 -19.17
CA ARG A 448 13.27 16.52 -20.28
C ARG A 448 12.95 17.21 -21.61
N ARG A 449 13.96 17.41 -22.44
CA ARG A 449 13.76 17.83 -23.84
C ARG A 449 13.42 16.63 -24.73
N GLY A 450 12.14 16.27 -24.75
CA GLY A 450 11.60 15.20 -25.60
C GLY A 450 12.05 13.78 -25.22
N GLY A 451 11.28 12.78 -25.67
CA GLY A 451 11.59 11.35 -25.46
C GLY A 451 10.36 10.52 -25.09
N LYS A 452 10.40 9.23 -25.44
CA LYS A 452 9.40 8.24 -25.00
C LYS A 452 9.60 7.98 -23.51
N THR A 453 8.54 8.05 -22.72
CA THR A 453 8.59 7.76 -21.28
C THR A 453 7.61 6.63 -20.95
N LEU A 454 8.12 5.61 -20.26
CA LEU A 454 7.33 4.51 -19.67
C LEU A 454 6.28 5.05 -18.71
N MET A 455 4.99 4.80 -18.99
CA MET A 455 3.89 5.38 -18.23
C MET A 455 3.87 4.92 -16.78
N THR A 456 4.19 3.65 -16.55
CA THR A 456 4.34 3.08 -15.22
C THR A 456 5.55 2.18 -15.18
N SER A 457 6.53 2.55 -14.36
CA SER A 457 7.63 1.66 -14.02
C SER A 457 7.16 0.65 -12.97
N LYS A 458 7.74 -0.55 -13.01
CA LYS A 458 7.62 -1.55 -11.93
C LYS A 458 8.59 -1.27 -10.78
N THR A 459 9.48 -0.28 -10.96
CA THR A 459 10.45 0.17 -9.97
C THR A 459 10.46 1.69 -9.82
N PHE A 460 10.97 2.17 -8.69
CA PHE A 460 11.33 3.58 -8.49
C PHE A 460 12.56 3.96 -9.35
N ASN A 461 12.43 3.97 -10.68
CA ASN A 461 13.51 4.36 -11.58
C ASN A 461 13.74 5.90 -11.59
N GLU A 462 12.73 6.66 -11.15
CA GLU A 462 12.75 8.12 -11.02
C GLU A 462 12.14 8.53 -9.67
N PRO A 463 12.34 9.78 -9.21
CA PRO A 463 11.63 10.32 -8.06
C PRO A 463 10.11 10.05 -8.14
N ALA A 464 9.54 9.54 -7.06
CA ALA A 464 8.15 9.09 -7.01
C ALA A 464 7.15 10.21 -7.38
N ASN A 465 7.45 11.45 -7.00
CA ASN A 465 6.64 12.63 -7.34
C ASN A 465 6.63 12.95 -8.84
N TRP A 466 7.67 12.58 -9.58
CA TRP A 466 7.71 12.75 -11.04
C TRP A 466 6.94 11.64 -11.74
N MET A 467 7.12 10.40 -11.27
CA MET A 467 6.39 9.25 -11.79
C MET A 467 4.88 9.46 -11.67
N ILE A 468 4.38 9.79 -10.47
CA ILE A 468 2.95 9.96 -10.24
C ILE A 468 2.35 11.13 -11.03
N ASP A 469 3.09 12.24 -11.20
CA ASP A 469 2.62 13.41 -11.94
C ASP A 469 2.38 13.08 -13.42
N GLU A 470 3.30 12.33 -14.03
CA GLU A 470 3.20 11.90 -15.42
C GLU A 470 2.12 10.83 -15.61
N THR A 471 2.05 9.85 -14.72
CA THR A 471 1.03 8.81 -14.77
C THR A 471 -0.36 9.41 -14.57
N ALA A 472 -0.54 10.33 -13.61
CA ALA A 472 -1.83 10.95 -13.33
C ALA A 472 -2.36 11.76 -14.53
N LYS A 473 -1.51 12.52 -15.22
CA LYS A 473 -1.88 13.28 -16.43
C LYS A 473 -2.40 12.41 -17.58
N ARG A 474 -2.04 11.12 -17.60
CA ARG A 474 -2.44 10.19 -18.67
C ARG A 474 -3.60 9.30 -18.27
N LEU A 475 -3.64 8.84 -17.02
CA LEU A 475 -4.64 7.89 -16.54
C LEU A 475 -5.88 8.54 -15.94
N VAL A 476 -5.76 9.67 -15.24
CA VAL A 476 -6.93 10.34 -14.64
C VAL A 476 -7.87 10.78 -15.77
N GLY A 477 -9.15 10.43 -15.64
CA GLY A 477 -10.16 10.67 -16.67
C GLY A 477 -10.30 9.56 -17.72
N GLN A 478 -9.40 8.57 -17.75
CA GLN A 478 -9.53 7.44 -18.68
C GLN A 478 -10.69 6.53 -18.28
N SER A 479 -11.42 6.06 -19.29
CA SER A 479 -12.48 5.06 -19.11
C SER A 479 -11.88 3.67 -19.20
N ILE A 480 -12.04 2.89 -18.14
CA ILE A 480 -11.42 1.58 -17.97
C ILE A 480 -12.45 0.51 -17.65
N LYS A 481 -12.11 -0.73 -17.98
CA LYS A 481 -12.81 -1.93 -17.54
C LYS A 481 -11.93 -2.65 -16.54
N GLU A 482 -12.53 -3.16 -15.48
CA GLU A 482 -11.85 -4.03 -14.53
C GLU A 482 -12.68 -5.27 -14.27
N ASP A 483 -12.01 -6.37 -13.96
CA ASP A 483 -12.65 -7.63 -13.63
C ASP A 483 -12.59 -7.87 -12.11
N ARG A 484 -13.58 -8.61 -11.58
CA ARG A 484 -13.63 -9.07 -10.18
C ARG A 484 -13.58 -7.93 -9.15
N LEU A 485 -14.69 -7.21 -9.01
CA LEU A 485 -14.89 -6.27 -7.92
C LEU A 485 -15.47 -6.98 -6.69
N ILE A 486 -14.79 -6.84 -5.57
CA ILE A 486 -15.15 -7.47 -4.30
C ILE A 486 -15.38 -6.39 -3.24
N ARG A 487 -16.49 -6.42 -2.52
CA ARG A 487 -16.75 -5.44 -1.46
C ARG A 487 -15.82 -5.65 -0.26
N LEU A 488 -15.21 -4.58 0.27
CA LEU A 488 -14.28 -4.67 1.41
C LEU A 488 -14.93 -5.24 2.67
N GLY A 489 -16.20 -4.93 2.88
CA GLY A 489 -17.00 -5.47 3.97
C GLY A 489 -18.44 -4.96 3.90
N PRO A 490 -19.38 -5.60 4.62
CA PRO A 490 -20.82 -5.38 4.48
C PRO A 490 -21.25 -3.92 4.76
N ASN A 491 -20.53 -3.20 5.62
CA ASN A 491 -20.85 -1.81 5.98
C ASN A 491 -20.00 -0.76 5.23
N ARG A 492 -19.16 -1.19 4.27
CA ARG A 492 -18.27 -0.28 3.53
C ARG A 492 -18.89 0.05 2.18
N ARG A 493 -18.85 1.31 1.75
CA ARG A 493 -19.25 1.73 0.39
C ARG A 493 -18.08 1.68 -0.60
N THR A 494 -17.15 0.76 -0.36
CA THR A 494 -15.92 0.64 -1.13
C THR A 494 -15.71 -0.83 -1.48
N GLY A 495 -15.55 -1.10 -2.76
CA GLY A 495 -15.07 -2.37 -3.26
C GLY A 495 -13.63 -2.25 -3.74
N VAL A 496 -13.02 -3.40 -3.95
CA VAL A 496 -11.64 -3.57 -4.36
C VAL A 496 -11.57 -4.58 -5.49
N ILE A 497 -10.77 -4.25 -6.51
CA ILE A 497 -10.26 -5.23 -7.46
C ILE A 497 -8.93 -5.74 -6.89
N PRO A 498 -8.79 -7.06 -6.67
CA PRO A 498 -7.60 -7.64 -6.06
C PRO A 498 -6.30 -7.28 -6.76
N PHE A 499 -5.21 -7.30 -6.00
CA PHE A 499 -3.88 -7.02 -6.51
C PHE A 499 -3.42 -8.04 -7.54
N MET A 500 -3.06 -7.56 -8.73
CA MET A 500 -2.52 -8.36 -9.81
C MET A 500 -1.53 -7.53 -10.63
N SER A 501 -0.43 -8.15 -11.10
CA SER A 501 0.52 -7.50 -12.01
C SER A 501 1.04 -6.11 -11.56
N GLY A 502 1.22 -5.90 -10.25
CA GLY A 502 1.77 -4.63 -9.71
C GLY A 502 0.76 -3.50 -9.53
N HIS A 503 -0.55 -3.77 -9.63
CA HIS A 503 -1.59 -2.78 -9.34
C HIS A 503 -2.82 -3.42 -8.67
N TYR A 504 -3.63 -2.56 -8.04
CA TYR A 504 -4.98 -2.88 -7.57
C TYR A 504 -5.86 -1.65 -7.72
N SER A 505 -7.18 -1.83 -7.62
CA SER A 505 -8.11 -0.71 -7.78
C SER A 505 -9.09 -0.65 -6.62
N THR A 506 -9.38 0.57 -6.15
CA THR A 506 -10.46 0.84 -5.19
C THR A 506 -11.63 1.47 -5.93
N VAL A 507 -12.85 1.08 -5.58
CA VAL A 507 -14.05 1.46 -6.32
C VAL A 507 -15.09 1.94 -5.34
N VAL A 508 -15.65 3.13 -5.57
CA VAL A 508 -16.78 3.62 -4.78
C VAL A 508 -18.04 2.90 -5.24
N LEU A 509 -18.74 2.23 -4.31
CA LEU A 509 -20.00 1.52 -4.60
C LEU A 509 -21.16 2.53 -4.61
N ALA A 510 -21.22 3.34 -5.66
CA ALA A 510 -22.17 4.45 -5.81
C ALA A 510 -23.42 4.11 -6.64
N LEU A 511 -23.46 2.96 -7.28
CA LEU A 511 -24.61 2.53 -8.08
C LEU A 511 -25.65 1.84 -7.18
N SER A 512 -26.92 1.99 -7.56
CA SER A 512 -28.09 1.47 -6.86
C SER A 512 -28.59 0.18 -7.52
N PRO A 513 -28.30 -1.01 -6.96
CA PRO A 513 -28.73 -2.29 -7.54
C PRO A 513 -30.10 -2.78 -7.02
N GLU A 514 -30.84 -1.99 -6.25
CA GLU A 514 -32.00 -2.45 -5.47
C GLU A 514 -33.12 -3.03 -6.34
N GLU A 515 -33.45 -2.38 -7.46
CA GLU A 515 -34.45 -2.86 -8.43
C GLU A 515 -34.02 -4.22 -9.02
N GLU A 516 -32.75 -4.35 -9.38
CA GLU A 516 -32.20 -5.53 -10.04
C GLU A 516 -32.10 -6.72 -9.09
N ILE A 517 -31.86 -6.43 -7.80
CA ILE A 517 -31.89 -7.42 -6.72
C ILE A 517 -33.34 -7.88 -6.48
N ALA A 518 -34.31 -6.97 -6.45
CA ALA A 518 -35.72 -7.33 -6.28
C ALA A 518 -36.21 -8.22 -7.43
N ASP A 519 -35.90 -7.86 -8.67
CA ASP A 519 -36.22 -8.67 -9.85
C ASP A 519 -35.49 -10.03 -9.85
N LEU A 520 -34.24 -10.08 -9.37
CA LEU A 520 -33.52 -11.34 -9.19
C LEU A 520 -34.17 -12.22 -8.11
N LYS A 521 -34.66 -11.65 -7.00
CA LYS A 521 -35.38 -12.39 -5.95
C LYS A 521 -36.67 -13.01 -6.51
N VAL A 522 -37.43 -12.28 -7.32
CA VAL A 522 -38.62 -12.80 -8.01
C VAL A 522 -38.25 -13.96 -8.92
N ALA A 523 -37.21 -13.82 -9.75
CA ALA A 523 -36.73 -14.88 -10.64
C ALA A 523 -36.22 -16.13 -9.89
N LEU A 524 -35.84 -15.96 -8.63
CA LEU A 524 -35.39 -17.02 -7.74
C LEU A 524 -36.47 -17.53 -6.79
N LEU A 525 -37.70 -17.02 -6.86
CA LEU A 525 -38.80 -17.40 -5.96
C LEU A 525 -38.45 -17.18 -4.48
N ILE A 526 -37.77 -16.06 -4.18
CA ILE A 526 -37.34 -15.69 -2.83
C ILE A 526 -38.25 -14.56 -2.31
N ASP A 527 -38.72 -14.74 -1.09
CA ASP A 527 -39.52 -13.76 -0.35
C ASP A 527 -39.00 -13.62 1.09
N ASP A 528 -39.77 -12.99 1.97
CA ASP A 528 -39.38 -12.77 3.37
C ASP A 528 -39.36 -14.07 4.20
N GLU A 529 -40.04 -15.12 3.75
CA GLU A 529 -40.17 -16.41 4.44
C GLU A 529 -39.26 -17.49 3.83
N HIS A 530 -38.96 -17.40 2.53
CA HIS A 530 -38.27 -18.43 1.75
C HIS A 530 -36.95 -17.92 1.17
N ASN A 531 -35.84 -18.56 1.57
CA ASN A 531 -34.50 -18.29 1.04
C ASN A 531 -34.15 -19.19 -0.17
N ALA A 532 -33.08 -18.83 -0.89
CA ALA A 532 -32.54 -19.66 -1.96
C ALA A 532 -32.11 -21.05 -1.45
N LEU A 533 -32.57 -22.11 -2.12
CA LEU A 533 -32.27 -23.49 -1.71
C LEU A 533 -31.14 -24.15 -2.50
N SER A 534 -30.76 -23.62 -3.67
CA SER A 534 -29.63 -24.14 -4.44
C SER A 534 -28.38 -23.29 -4.22
N GLN A 535 -27.21 -23.91 -4.34
CA GLN A 535 -25.93 -23.19 -4.26
C GLN A 535 -25.84 -22.06 -5.30
N ALA A 536 -26.31 -22.28 -6.52
CA ALA A 536 -26.31 -21.27 -7.58
C ALA A 536 -27.25 -20.08 -7.26
N GLY A 537 -28.42 -20.36 -6.68
CA GLY A 537 -29.36 -19.33 -6.24
C GLY A 537 -28.84 -18.55 -5.03
N MET A 538 -28.25 -19.23 -4.05
CA MET A 538 -27.65 -18.57 -2.88
C MET A 538 -26.42 -17.75 -3.26
N ASP A 539 -25.60 -18.23 -4.21
CA ASP A 539 -24.52 -17.44 -4.79
C ASP A 539 -25.07 -16.18 -5.47
N ALA A 540 -26.10 -16.33 -6.31
CA ALA A 540 -26.73 -15.21 -7.00
C ALA A 540 -27.20 -14.09 -6.05
N ILE A 541 -27.94 -14.43 -4.99
CA ILE A 541 -28.44 -13.43 -4.05
C ILE A 541 -27.34 -12.90 -3.14
N SER A 542 -26.51 -13.77 -2.56
CA SER A 542 -25.51 -13.31 -1.61
C SER A 542 -24.44 -12.43 -2.29
N SER A 543 -24.06 -12.68 -3.54
CA SER A 543 -23.15 -11.80 -4.28
C SER A 543 -23.82 -10.49 -4.67
N ALA A 544 -25.11 -10.50 -5.02
CA ALA A 544 -25.85 -9.30 -5.34
C ALA A 544 -26.03 -8.38 -4.12
N GLU A 545 -26.41 -8.94 -2.96
CA GLU A 545 -26.52 -8.22 -1.68
C GLU A 545 -25.16 -7.68 -1.20
N MET A 546 -24.09 -8.46 -1.38
CA MET A 546 -22.73 -8.02 -1.07
C MET A 546 -22.16 -7.04 -2.10
N GLN A 547 -22.83 -6.80 -3.23
CA GLN A 547 -22.32 -6.00 -4.34
C GLN A 547 -20.95 -6.49 -4.83
N ASP A 548 -20.77 -7.83 -4.88
CA ASP A 548 -19.64 -8.48 -5.52
C ASP A 548 -19.96 -8.61 -7.03
N TYR A 549 -19.14 -7.98 -7.87
CA TYR A 549 -19.37 -7.91 -9.32
C TYR A 549 -18.26 -8.62 -10.10
N ILE A 550 -18.63 -9.27 -11.20
CA ILE A 550 -17.67 -10.00 -12.04
C ILE A 550 -16.87 -9.06 -12.95
N ALA A 551 -17.44 -7.90 -13.29
CA ALA A 551 -16.75 -6.84 -14.01
C ALA A 551 -17.36 -5.48 -13.68
N ILE A 552 -16.58 -4.43 -13.91
CA ILE A 552 -17.01 -3.04 -13.83
C ILE A 552 -16.44 -2.25 -14.99
N GLY A 553 -17.09 -1.14 -15.30
CA GLY A 553 -16.50 -0.10 -16.12
C GLY A 553 -16.72 1.26 -15.49
N GLY A 554 -15.70 2.10 -15.57
CA GLY A 554 -15.71 3.38 -14.89
C GLY A 554 -14.57 4.28 -15.30
N THR A 555 -14.46 5.41 -14.63
CA THR A 555 -13.42 6.40 -14.90
C THR A 555 -12.42 6.42 -13.75
N VAL A 556 -11.12 6.46 -14.08
CA VAL A 556 -10.06 6.66 -13.09
C VAL A 556 -10.16 8.09 -12.55
N GLN A 557 -10.48 8.23 -11.27
CA GLN A 557 -10.58 9.52 -10.59
C GLN A 557 -9.25 9.95 -9.99
N GLN A 558 -8.48 9.00 -9.47
CA GLN A 558 -7.21 9.29 -8.80
C GLN A 558 -6.25 8.09 -8.95
N VAL A 559 -4.96 8.39 -8.96
CA VAL A 559 -3.88 7.41 -8.97
C VAL A 559 -3.01 7.63 -7.73
N HIS A 560 -2.54 6.55 -7.13
CA HIS A 560 -1.56 6.57 -6.04
C HIS A 560 -0.38 5.65 -6.40
N LEU A 561 0.81 6.08 -6.01
CA LEU A 561 2.02 5.30 -6.15
C LEU A 561 2.48 4.84 -4.76
N GLU A 562 2.46 3.54 -4.54
CA GLU A 562 2.85 2.91 -3.27
C GLU A 562 4.12 2.09 -3.46
N ALA A 563 4.90 1.90 -2.40
CA ALA A 563 5.94 0.87 -2.40
C ALA A 563 5.30 -0.50 -2.16
N LEU A 564 5.62 -1.49 -3.02
CA LEU A 564 5.05 -2.84 -2.92
C LEU A 564 5.32 -3.46 -1.55
N LEU A 565 6.57 -3.33 -1.08
CA LEU A 565 7.00 -3.84 0.20
C LEU A 565 6.17 -3.24 1.35
N THR A 566 6.12 -1.90 1.45
CA THR A 566 5.34 -1.22 2.50
C THR A 566 3.87 -1.64 2.48
N ARG A 567 3.24 -1.72 1.29
CA ARG A 567 1.81 -2.06 1.14
C ARG A 567 1.44 -3.38 1.81
N PHE A 568 2.31 -4.37 1.74
CA PHE A 568 2.04 -5.70 2.29
C PHE A 568 2.61 -5.92 3.71
N ILE A 569 3.60 -5.12 4.16
CA ILE A 569 4.01 -5.12 5.57
C ILE A 569 2.93 -4.48 6.46
N VAL A 570 2.41 -3.30 6.08
CA VAL A 570 1.36 -2.61 6.86
C VAL A 570 -0.05 -3.03 6.46
N PHE A 571 -0.20 -4.25 5.94
CA PHE A 571 -1.43 -4.77 5.38
C PHE A 571 -2.48 -4.95 6.49
N PRO A 572 -3.60 -4.20 6.50
CA PRO A 572 -4.61 -4.37 7.52
C PRO A 572 -5.48 -5.60 7.22
N ASP A 573 -5.97 -6.28 8.26
CA ASP A 573 -6.83 -7.47 8.12
C ASP A 573 -8.07 -7.20 7.26
N ALA A 574 -8.67 -6.01 7.42
CA ALA A 574 -9.84 -5.58 6.62
C ALA A 574 -9.53 -5.46 5.12
N ALA A 575 -8.27 -5.37 4.71
CA ALA A 575 -7.86 -5.30 3.32
C ALA A 575 -7.54 -6.67 2.72
N ILE A 576 -7.81 -7.78 3.42
CA ILE A 576 -7.53 -9.15 2.95
C ILE A 576 -8.07 -9.42 1.54
N THR A 577 -9.16 -8.76 1.14
CA THR A 577 -9.73 -8.84 -0.21
C THR A 577 -8.77 -8.45 -1.35
N LEU A 578 -7.69 -7.72 -1.05
CA LEU A 578 -6.63 -7.40 -2.01
C LEU A 578 -5.87 -8.65 -2.47
N VAL A 579 -5.84 -9.71 -1.65
CA VAL A 579 -5.15 -10.96 -1.97
C VAL A 579 -6.13 -12.11 -1.70
N PRO A 580 -6.52 -12.88 -2.71
CA PRO A 580 -7.47 -13.97 -2.51
C PRO A 580 -7.00 -14.98 -1.44
N LEU A 581 -7.94 -15.48 -0.63
CA LEU A 581 -7.68 -16.43 0.45
C LEU A 581 -6.99 -17.69 -0.08
N GLY A 582 -5.97 -18.14 0.66
CA GLY A 582 -5.08 -19.22 0.25
C GLY A 582 -4.01 -18.81 -0.77
N GLY A 583 -3.86 -17.50 -1.02
CA GLY A 583 -2.83 -16.93 -1.90
C GLY A 583 -1.84 -16.04 -1.16
N LEU A 584 -0.77 -15.67 -1.87
CA LEU A 584 0.21 -14.68 -1.45
C LEU A 584 0.39 -13.65 -2.56
N PRO A 585 0.67 -12.38 -2.23
CA PRO A 585 1.00 -11.39 -3.25
C PRO A 585 2.27 -11.82 -4.01
N GLN A 586 2.36 -11.42 -5.27
CA GLN A 586 3.53 -11.73 -6.11
C GLN A 586 4.19 -10.43 -6.55
N GLY A 587 5.47 -10.27 -6.20
CA GLY A 587 6.34 -9.24 -6.77
C GLY A 587 7.00 -9.70 -8.06
N ALA A 588 7.72 -8.79 -8.71
CA ALA A 588 8.52 -9.10 -9.88
C ALA A 588 9.82 -9.83 -9.48
N ALA A 589 9.95 -11.09 -9.86
CA ALA A 589 11.02 -11.98 -9.39
C ALA A 589 12.46 -11.47 -9.60
N ASN A 590 12.70 -10.65 -10.63
CA ASN A 590 14.03 -10.15 -11.00
C ASN A 590 14.35 -8.75 -10.45
N LEU A 591 13.50 -8.20 -9.58
CA LEU A 591 13.66 -6.84 -9.05
C LEU A 591 13.88 -6.84 -7.54
N ALA A 592 14.76 -5.97 -7.06
CA ALA A 592 14.99 -5.80 -5.63
C ALA A 592 13.71 -5.31 -4.93
N SER A 593 13.37 -5.91 -3.80
CA SER A 593 12.10 -5.66 -3.08
C SER A 593 11.86 -4.18 -2.74
N LEU A 594 12.93 -3.46 -2.38
CA LEU A 594 12.92 -2.04 -2.01
C LEU A 594 12.58 -1.10 -3.16
N GLU A 595 12.83 -1.54 -4.38
CA GLU A 595 12.64 -0.70 -5.55
C GLU A 595 11.26 -0.91 -6.17
N GLN A 596 10.55 -1.98 -5.83
CA GLN A 596 9.30 -2.34 -6.48
C GLN A 596 8.14 -1.42 -6.10
N THR A 597 7.37 -1.03 -7.11
CA THR A 597 6.21 -0.15 -6.99
C THR A 597 4.90 -0.93 -7.04
N CYS A 598 3.86 -0.37 -6.44
CA CYS A 598 2.48 -0.83 -6.52
C CYS A 598 1.59 0.36 -6.88
N TRP A 599 0.80 0.22 -7.94
CA TRP A 599 -0.13 1.26 -8.39
C TRP A 599 -1.52 1.03 -7.81
N ARG A 600 -2.11 2.06 -7.22
CA ARG A 600 -3.52 2.04 -6.81
C ARG A 600 -4.32 3.00 -7.66
N LEU A 601 -5.39 2.49 -8.27
CA LEU A 601 -6.34 3.32 -9.03
C LEU A 601 -7.63 3.47 -8.23
N ASP A 602 -8.11 4.71 -8.08
CA ASP A 602 -9.44 4.96 -7.52
C ASP A 602 -10.42 5.18 -8.67
N ILE A 603 -11.44 4.34 -8.76
CA ILE A 603 -12.38 4.25 -9.88
C ILE A 603 -13.77 4.70 -9.44
N VAL A 604 -14.38 5.56 -10.24
CA VAL A 604 -15.81 5.89 -10.14
C VAL A 604 -16.56 5.03 -11.16
N PRO A 605 -17.41 4.08 -10.72
CA PRO A 605 -18.09 3.18 -11.64
C PRO A 605 -19.18 3.92 -12.43
N GLN A 606 -19.23 3.66 -13.74
CA GLN A 606 -20.31 4.08 -14.63
C GLN A 606 -21.30 2.94 -14.86
N TRP A 607 -20.81 1.70 -14.82
CA TRP A 607 -21.61 0.49 -14.86
C TRP A 607 -20.90 -0.64 -14.09
N VAL A 608 -21.68 -1.60 -13.62
CA VAL A 608 -21.20 -2.84 -13.01
C VAL A 608 -21.96 -4.02 -13.57
N GLN A 609 -21.28 -5.15 -13.68
CA GLN A 609 -21.85 -6.41 -14.13
C GLN A 609 -21.88 -7.38 -12.95
N HIS A 610 -23.08 -7.66 -12.47
CA HIS A 610 -23.32 -8.86 -11.68
C HIS A 610 -23.44 -10.06 -12.61
N ARG A 611 -23.29 -11.28 -12.09
CA ARG A 611 -23.42 -12.51 -12.91
C ARG A 611 -24.76 -12.59 -13.63
N TYR A 612 -25.82 -12.02 -13.08
CA TYR A 612 -27.20 -12.16 -13.56
C TYR A 612 -27.90 -10.84 -13.92
N PHE A 613 -27.21 -9.71 -13.87
CA PHE A 613 -27.75 -8.41 -14.29
C PHE A 613 -26.62 -7.37 -14.48
N THR A 614 -26.94 -6.24 -15.11
CA THR A 614 -26.04 -5.08 -15.15
C THR A 614 -26.72 -3.87 -14.54
N VAL A 615 -25.96 -3.05 -13.82
CA VAL A 615 -26.44 -1.77 -13.25
C VAL A 615 -25.64 -0.65 -13.88
N ARG A 616 -26.29 0.46 -14.20
CA ARG A 616 -25.69 1.61 -14.90
C ARG A 616 -25.99 2.89 -14.14
N SER A 617 -25.08 3.85 -14.23
CA SER A 617 -25.36 5.20 -13.77
C SER A 617 -26.41 5.87 -14.66
N ASN A 618 -27.29 6.69 -14.08
CA ASN A 618 -28.32 7.43 -14.82
C ASN A 618 -27.76 8.37 -15.90
N ALA A 619 -26.48 8.74 -15.81
CA ALA A 619 -25.76 9.54 -16.80
C ALA A 619 -25.37 8.74 -18.06
N ALA A 620 -25.43 7.41 -18.03
CA ALA A 620 -25.03 6.50 -19.11
C ALA A 620 -26.23 5.98 -19.93
N LYS A 621 -27.25 6.81 -20.18
CA LYS A 621 -28.30 6.44 -21.15
C LYS A 621 -27.67 6.24 -22.53
N PRO A 622 -27.98 5.15 -23.25
CA PRO A 622 -27.46 4.94 -24.58
C PRO A 622 -27.98 6.04 -25.51
N LEU A 623 -27.10 6.56 -26.39
CA LEU A 623 -27.55 7.21 -27.62
C LEU A 623 -28.48 6.23 -28.32
N ALA A 624 -29.75 6.61 -28.46
CA ALA A 624 -30.74 5.83 -29.18
C ALA A 624 -30.14 5.39 -30.52
N SER A 625 -30.16 4.08 -30.78
CA SER A 625 -29.81 3.57 -32.09
C SER A 625 -30.77 4.22 -33.10
N ASN A 626 -30.25 5.08 -33.98
CA ASN A 626 -31.02 5.49 -35.14
C ASN A 626 -31.45 4.22 -35.88
N PRO A 627 -32.75 3.95 -36.05
CA PRO A 627 -33.19 2.85 -36.88
C PRO A 627 -32.63 3.12 -38.27
N ARG A 628 -31.93 2.12 -38.83
CA ARG A 628 -31.52 2.15 -40.23
C ARG A 628 -32.78 2.42 -41.06
N GLN A 629 -32.81 3.58 -41.71
CA GLN A 629 -33.72 3.83 -42.82
C GLN A 629 -33.41 2.76 -43.88
N THR A 630 -34.30 1.78 -44.01
CA THR A 630 -34.41 0.99 -45.22
C THR A 630 -34.96 1.93 -46.30
N GLY A 631 -34.08 2.44 -47.15
CA GLY A 631 -34.46 3.10 -48.38
C GLY A 631 -34.94 2.07 -49.40
N ASN A 632 -36.10 2.35 -50.00
CA ASN A 632 -36.57 1.72 -51.24
C ASN A 632 -35.61 1.98 -52.39
#